data_AF-A0A0C9W646-F1
#
_entry.id   AF-A0A0C9W646-F1
#
_cell.length_a   1.000
_cell.length_b   1.000
_cell.length_c   1.000
_cell.angle_alpha   90.00
_cell.angle_beta   90.00
_cell.angle_gamma   90.00
#
_symmetry.space_group_name_H-M   'P 1'
#
loop_
_entity.id
_entity.type
_entity.pdbx_description
1 polymer ?
#
loop_
_entity_poly.entity_id
_entity_poly.type
_entity_poly.pdbx_seq_one_letter_code
_entity_poly.pdbx_strand_id
1 'polypeptide(L)'
;LPVELCDVIIFLITSTKDLLNLALTCRQLCQLILPDHIDYRRVVCSTSDEFVWEHLLNRPDLAKRVYSVKILDDAESEDED
;
A
#
# COMPACT_ATOMS: atom_id res chain seq x y z
N LEU A 1 16.10 16.76 0.23
CA LEU A 1 15.09 16.75 -0.85
C LEU A 1 13.76 17.18 -0.22
N PRO A 2 12.90 17.96 -0.92
CA PRO A 2 11.53 18.19 -0.48
C PRO A 2 10.80 16.87 -0.19
N VAL A 3 10.00 16.84 0.87
CA VAL A 3 9.35 15.61 1.35
C VAL A 3 8.36 15.09 0.31
N GLU A 4 7.71 15.98 -0.42
CA GLU A 4 6.74 15.67 -1.47
C GLU A 4 7.39 14.89 -2.62
N LEU A 5 8.65 15.21 -2.95
CA LEU A 5 9.42 14.47 -3.96
C LEU A 5 9.90 13.13 -3.43
N CYS A 6 10.28 13.05 -2.14
CA CYS A 6 10.58 11.78 -1.50
C CYS A 6 9.37 10.84 -1.55
N ASP A 7 8.17 11.34 -1.24
CA ASP A 7 6.94 10.54 -1.24
C ASP A 7 6.64 9.94 -2.63
N VAL A 8 6.82 10.73 -3.69
CA VAL A 8 6.68 10.24 -5.07
C VAL A 8 7.70 9.14 -5.38
N ILE A 9 8.97 9.33 -5.00
CA ILE A 9 10.02 8.32 -5.23
C ILE A 9 9.71 7.04 -4.45
N ILE A 10 9.32 7.16 -3.18
CA ILE A 10 8.95 6.03 -2.32
C ILE A 10 7.77 5.27 -2.91
N PHE A 11 6.74 5.98 -3.40
CA PHE A 11 5.57 5.38 -4.04
C PHE A 11 5.91 4.53 -5.27
N LEU A 12 6.94 4.89 -6.03
CA LEU A 12 7.37 4.15 -7.23
C LEU A 12 8.08 2.82 -6.94
N ILE A 13 8.61 2.61 -5.73
CA ILE A 13 9.44 1.43 -5.40
C ILE A 13 8.56 0.24 -5.02
N THR A 14 7.98 -0.48 -5.97
CA THR A 14 6.86 -1.43 -5.74
C THR A 14 7.16 -2.59 -4.77
N SER A 15 8.43 -2.98 -4.69
CA SER A 15 8.94 -4.06 -3.86
C SER A 15 9.03 -3.65 -2.38
N THR A 16 8.32 -4.35 -1.50
CA THR A 16 8.40 -4.13 -0.05
C THR A 16 9.82 -4.33 0.49
N LYS A 17 10.58 -5.27 -0.10
CA LYS A 17 11.97 -5.54 0.27
C LYS A 17 12.87 -4.34 -0.03
N ASP A 18 12.71 -3.75 -1.21
CA ASP A 18 13.53 -2.59 -1.62
C ASP A 18 13.14 -1.34 -0.85
N LEU A 19 11.86 -1.17 -0.54
CA LEU A 19 11.35 -0.11 0.31
C LEU A 19 11.92 -0.22 1.75
N LEU A 20 11.99 -1.44 2.30
CA LEU A 20 12.62 -1.68 3.59
C LEU A 20 14.13 -1.39 3.54
N ASN A 21 14.83 -1.86 2.51
CA ASN A 21 16.25 -1.54 2.31
C ASN A 21 16.47 -0.02 2.25
N LEU A 22 15.59 0.71 1.56
CA LEU A 22 15.64 2.17 1.48
C LEU A 22 15.41 2.82 2.85
N ALA A 23 14.42 2.36 3.61
CA ALA A 23 14.14 2.83 4.97
C ALA A 23 15.35 2.67 5.89
N LEU A 24 16.13 1.61 5.72
CA LEU A 24 17.32 1.33 6.54
C LEU A 24 18.54 2.17 6.18
N THR A 25 18.53 2.93 5.08
CA THR A 25 19.67 3.77 4.68
C THR A 25 19.88 4.98 5.58
N CYS A 26 18.79 5.60 6.09
CA CYS A 26 18.88 6.73 7.01
C CYS A 26 17.61 6.93 7.83
N ARG A 27 17.75 7.62 8.97
CA ARG A 27 16.63 7.87 9.91
C ARG A 27 15.47 8.65 9.28
N GLN A 28 15.75 9.59 8.38
CA GLN A 28 14.72 10.39 7.73
C GLN A 28 13.85 9.53 6.80
N LEU A 29 14.47 8.66 5.98
CA LEU A 29 13.73 7.74 5.12
C LEU A 29 12.99 6.68 5.93
N CYS A 30 13.58 6.20 7.04
CA CYS A 30 12.89 5.33 7.98
C CYS A 30 11.58 5.94 8.48
N GLN A 31 11.59 7.22 8.86
CA GLN A 31 10.41 7.94 9.34
C GLN A 31 9.37 8.24 8.26
N LEU A 32 9.80 8.38 7.00
CA LEU A 32 8.88 8.59 5.89
C LEU A 32 8.22 7.29 5.42
N ILE A 33 8.96 6.18 5.46
CA ILE A 33 8.52 4.89 4.91
C ILE A 33 7.74 4.07 5.95
N LEU A 34 8.21 4.05 7.21
CA LEU A 34 7.63 3.19 8.24
C LEU A 34 6.71 3.99 9.18
N PRO A 35 5.57 3.41 9.61
CA PRO A 35 5.04 2.09 9.22
C PRO A 35 4.19 2.12 7.93
N ASP A 36 3.69 3.30 7.57
CA ASP A 36 2.50 3.43 6.75
C ASP A 36 2.67 3.03 5.27
N HIS A 37 3.86 3.20 4.68
CA HIS A 37 4.06 2.80 3.28
C HIS A 37 4.22 1.29 3.10
N ILE A 38 4.53 0.53 4.15
CA ILE A 38 4.59 -0.93 4.07
C ILE A 38 3.19 -1.51 4.23
N ASP A 39 2.47 -1.08 5.27
CA ASP A 39 1.19 -1.69 5.65
C ASP A 39 0.07 -1.40 4.64
N TYR A 40 0.05 -0.19 4.07
CA TYR A 40 -0.97 0.22 3.11
C TYR A 40 -0.55 0.00 1.65
N ARG A 41 0.62 -0.57 1.39
CA ARG A 41 1.13 -0.74 0.01
C ARG A 41 0.24 -1.62 -0.84
N ARG A 42 -0.20 -2.73 -0.24
CA ARG A 42 -1.01 -3.75 -0.87
C ARG A 42 -2.22 -4.00 0.00
N VAL A 43 -3.38 -3.60 -0.52
CA VAL A 43 -4.65 -3.91 0.12
C VAL A 43 -5.19 -5.17 -0.54
N VAL A 44 -5.62 -6.12 0.29
CA VAL A 44 -6.31 -7.33 -0.18
C VAL A 44 -7.67 -7.35 0.50
N CYS A 45 -8.75 -7.25 -0.27
CA CYS A 45 -10.12 -7.18 0.26
C CYS A 45 -11.12 -7.72 -0.78
N SER A 46 -12.36 -7.95 -0.36
CA SER A 46 -13.46 -8.19 -1.31
C SER A 46 -14.00 -6.86 -1.86
N THR A 47 -14.65 -6.88 -3.01
CA THR A 47 -15.43 -5.72 -3.49
C THR A 47 -16.51 -5.31 -2.49
N SER A 48 -17.08 -6.27 -1.77
CA SER A 48 -18.14 -6.07 -0.78
C SER A 48 -17.64 -5.68 0.61
N ASP A 49 -16.32 -5.53 0.79
CA ASP A 49 -15.73 -5.12 2.06
C ASP A 49 -15.89 -3.61 2.28
N GLU A 50 -17.10 -3.20 2.66
CA GLU A 50 -17.46 -1.79 2.90
C GLU A 50 -16.54 -1.13 3.93
N PHE A 51 -16.06 -1.88 4.94
CA PHE A 51 -15.19 -1.36 5.98
C PHE A 51 -13.84 -0.90 5.42
N VAL A 52 -13.23 -1.69 4.53
CA VAL A 52 -11.97 -1.31 3.88
C VAL A 52 -12.15 -0.07 3.02
N TRP A 53 -13.23 0.01 2.24
CA TRP A 53 -13.50 1.17 1.38
C TRP A 53 -13.80 2.43 2.19
N GLU A 54 -14.62 2.32 3.23
CA GLU A 54 -14.93 3.42 4.14
C GLU A 54 -13.67 3.92 4.86
N HIS A 55 -12.79 3.02 5.32
CA HIS A 55 -11.52 3.39 5.93
C HIS A 55 -10.61 4.17 4.96
N LEU A 56 -10.49 3.72 3.71
CA LEU A 56 -9.69 4.41 2.70
C LEU A 56 -10.28 5.78 2.31
N LEU A 57 -11.62 5.89 2.25
CA LEU A 57 -12.30 7.18 2.03
C LEU A 57 -12.06 8.16 3.19
N ASN A 58 -12.12 7.67 4.43
CA ASN A 58 -11.95 8.48 5.64
C ASN A 58 -10.48 8.85 5.92
N ARG A 59 -9.51 8.12 5.35
CA ARG A 59 -8.08 8.31 5.57
C ARG A 59 -7.34 8.50 4.23
N PRO A 60 -7.53 9.65 3.54
CA PRO A 60 -6.91 9.90 2.23
C PRO A 60 -5.38 9.97 2.29
N ASP A 61 -4.80 10.26 3.46
CA ASP A 61 -3.36 10.18 3.73
C ASP A 61 -2.82 8.75 3.60
N LEU A 62 -3.61 7.76 4.01
CA LEU A 62 -3.26 6.34 3.86
C LEU A 62 -3.63 5.81 2.48
N ALA A 63 -4.77 6.23 1.92
CA ALA A 63 -5.20 5.83 0.59
C ALA A 63 -4.19 6.18 -0.50
N LYS A 64 -3.52 7.34 -0.40
CA LYS A 64 -2.44 7.75 -1.32
C LYS A 64 -1.22 6.83 -1.31
N ARG A 65 -1.07 6.00 -0.27
CA ARG A 65 0.04 5.05 -0.12
C ARG A 65 -0.28 3.67 -0.71
N VAL A 66 -1.53 3.45 -1.12
CA VAL A 66 -1.98 2.22 -1.78
C VAL A 66 -1.41 2.16 -3.19
N TYR A 67 -0.56 1.15 -3.42
CA TYR A 67 0.04 0.91 -4.72
C TYR A 67 -0.74 -0.14 -5.52
N SER A 68 -1.31 -1.14 -4.84
CA SER A 68 -2.06 -2.22 -5.48
C SER A 68 -3.20 -2.67 -4.58
N VAL A 69 -4.37 -2.89 -5.18
CA VAL A 69 -5.50 -3.54 -4.54
C VAL A 69 -5.71 -4.89 -5.22
N LYS A 70 -5.70 -5.98 -4.44
CA LYS A 70 -6.09 -7.30 -4.91
C LYS A 70 -7.49 -7.58 -4.39
N ILE A 71 -8.43 -7.70 -5.32
CA ILE A 71 -9.79 -8.10 -5.00
C ILE A 71 -9.85 -9.63 -4.91
N LEU A 72 -10.35 -10.15 -3.80
CA LEU A 72 -10.73 -11.56 -3.67
C LEU A 72 -12.24 -11.63 -3.94
N ASP A 73 -12.60 -12.04 -5.15
CA ASP A 73 -13.97 -12.39 -5.49
C ASP A 73 -14.09 -13.90 -5.33
N ASP A 74 -15.01 -14.39 -4.51
CA ASP A 74 -15.23 -15.83 -4.27
C ASP A 74 -15.93 -16.51 -5.47
N ALA A 75 -15.82 -15.95 -6.67
CA ALA A 75 -16.34 -16.50 -7.92
C ALA A 75 -15.24 -17.25 -8.69
N GLU A 76 -14.55 -18.16 -8.02
CA GLU A 76 -13.96 -19.36 -8.64
C GLU A 76 -14.50 -20.58 -7.87
N SER A 77 -15.81 -20.77 -7.94
CA SER A 77 -16.43 -22.08 -7.77
C SER A 77 -17.13 -22.42 -9.09
N GLU A 78 -16.85 -23.63 -9.59
CA GLU A 78 -17.39 -24.26 -10.83
C GLU A 78 -16.73 -23.73 -12.12
N ASP A 79 -16.01 -24.46 -12.98
CA ASP A 79 -15.72 -25.88 -13.20
C ASP A 79 -14.47 -25.98 -14.13
N GLU A 80 -13.67 -27.04 -14.03
CA GLU A 80 -13.03 -27.69 -15.19
C GLU A 80 -12.55 -29.11 -14.79
N ASP A 81 -13.47 -30.06 -15.02
CA ASP A 81 -13.42 -31.54 -15.18
C ASP A 81 -12.20 -32.37 -14.72
#